data_AF-A0A2N7VIN4-F1
#
_entry.id   AF-A0A2N7VIN4-F1
#
_cell.length_a   1.000
_cell.length_b   1.000
_cell.length_c   1.000
_cell.angle_alpha   90.00
_cell.angle_beta   90.00
_cell.angle_gamma   90.00
#
_symmetry.space_group_name_H-M   'P 1'
#
loop_
_entity.id
_entity.type
_entity.pdbx_description
1 polymer ?
#
loop_
_entity_poly.entity_id
_entity_poly.type
_entity_poly.pdbx_seq_one_letter_code
_entity_poly.pdbx_strand_id
1 'polypeptide(L)'
;MATYEGLLVRTAFGDTGAIPAPECHWTAPDIIPYGQDVLSYERAAETYSGPDIGKPIVNNLNNNIYVRCKNISNETMRGNVNLYYANASLFLLPSTWVQIDRPNPNNPFVSRFGSTQIAEGAIALVQAPFLLNRLEEGVHFCFIAVVNNNNVPFGVPQRFDSNADFVKWVRYHPNVAQRNIEHRPGSNADITEYLTFGNANPIPSNFLFTVTGYNIPPQTHWKAQCTDSRLPGGAFKDHGTFSSSNTAATYLTVPKNVGNGTPLMTMAFTFSTPDGKPFSPLAYFVFSYYQIPSTAAQSPELVEKESDVIGQYRVPAANGGADEMQSLIELGSVDLRLS
;
A
#
# COMPACT_ATOMS: atom_id res chain seq x y z
N MET A 1 11.46 -32.79 12.96
CA MET A 1 11.41 -31.69 11.97
C MET A 1 11.80 -30.42 12.70
N ALA A 2 12.67 -29.61 12.12
CA ALA A 2 12.97 -28.29 12.70
C ALA A 2 11.78 -27.35 12.41
N THR A 3 11.49 -26.46 13.35
CA THR A 3 10.53 -25.37 13.17
C THR A 3 11.32 -24.11 12.90
N TYR A 4 10.86 -23.31 11.95
CA TYR A 4 11.42 -22.00 11.66
C TYR A 4 11.15 -21.02 12.81
N GLU A 5 12.16 -20.24 13.17
CA GLU A 5 12.03 -19.18 14.16
C GLU A 5 12.15 -17.83 13.43
N GLY A 6 11.01 -17.21 13.15
CA GLY A 6 11.00 -15.97 12.38
C GLY A 6 9.61 -15.45 11.99
N LEU A 7 9.58 -14.50 11.05
CA LEU A 7 8.37 -14.07 10.38
C LEU A 7 8.02 -15.07 9.26
N LEU A 8 7.03 -15.91 9.52
CA LEU A 8 6.51 -16.91 8.59
C LEU A 8 5.62 -16.24 7.54
N VAL A 9 5.91 -16.51 6.26
CA VAL A 9 4.99 -16.31 5.14
C VAL A 9 4.62 -17.67 4.58
N ARG A 10 3.34 -18.03 4.66
CA ARG A 10 2.91 -19.40 4.42
C ARG A 10 2.85 -19.78 2.96
N THR A 11 3.18 -21.03 2.68
CA THR A 11 2.97 -21.67 1.38
C THR A 11 1.52 -22.16 1.17
N ALA A 12 0.83 -22.51 2.26
CA ALA A 12 -0.57 -22.93 2.30
C ALA A 12 -1.21 -22.58 3.67
N PHE A 13 -2.54 -22.60 3.78
CA PHE A 13 -3.23 -22.20 5.03
C PHE A 13 -2.79 -22.98 6.28
N GLY A 14 -2.48 -24.27 6.12
CA GLY A 14 -2.01 -25.15 7.19
C GLY A 14 -0.51 -25.12 7.46
N ASP A 15 0.24 -24.26 6.79
CA ASP A 15 1.69 -24.13 7.02
C ASP A 15 1.95 -23.51 8.40
N THR A 16 2.68 -24.26 9.22
CA THR A 16 3.04 -23.91 10.60
C THR A 16 4.50 -23.47 10.73
N GLY A 17 5.24 -23.34 9.63
CA GLY A 17 6.68 -23.05 9.65
C GLY A 17 7.56 -24.28 9.84
N ALA A 18 7.07 -25.48 9.52
CA ALA A 18 7.89 -26.68 9.48
C ALA A 18 8.95 -26.59 8.37
N ILE A 19 10.13 -27.15 8.61
CA ILE A 19 11.21 -27.25 7.62
C ILE A 19 11.45 -28.73 7.29
N PRO A 20 11.27 -29.16 6.01
CA PRO A 20 10.73 -28.37 4.90
C PRO A 20 9.24 -28.05 5.04
N ALA A 21 8.80 -26.96 4.41
CA ALA A 21 7.39 -26.59 4.30
C ALA A 21 6.57 -27.68 3.56
N PRO A 22 5.25 -27.75 3.79
CA PRO A 22 4.33 -28.67 3.09
C PRO A 22 4.40 -28.56 1.55
N GLU A 23 3.83 -29.54 0.85
CA GLU A 23 3.74 -29.51 -0.62
C GLU A 23 2.81 -28.37 -1.11
N CYS A 24 2.94 -27.97 -2.38
CA CYS A 24 2.27 -26.81 -3.02
C CYS A 24 2.79 -25.43 -2.56
N HIS A 25 4.01 -25.07 -2.96
CA HIS A 25 4.65 -23.79 -2.59
C HIS A 25 4.23 -22.58 -3.45
N TRP A 26 3.41 -22.78 -4.49
CA TRP A 26 2.95 -21.75 -5.43
C TRP A 26 1.52 -21.23 -5.16
N THR A 27 0.97 -21.52 -3.98
CA THR A 27 -0.40 -21.16 -3.59
C THR A 27 -0.46 -20.27 -2.36
N ALA A 28 0.62 -19.55 -2.05
CA ALA A 28 0.76 -18.80 -0.80
C ALA A 28 -0.47 -17.93 -0.51
N PRO A 29 -1.21 -18.19 0.59
CA PRO A 29 -2.37 -17.40 0.99
C PRO A 29 -1.97 -16.07 1.64
N ASP A 30 -0.67 -15.88 1.85
CA ASP A 30 -0.11 -14.70 2.50
C ASP A 30 0.41 -13.65 1.51
N ILE A 31 0.40 -13.96 0.21
CA ILE A 31 0.46 -12.97 -0.87
C ILE A 31 -0.98 -12.74 -1.34
N ILE A 32 -1.49 -11.53 -1.19
CA ILE A 32 -2.90 -11.20 -1.33
C ILE A 32 -3.06 -10.09 -2.38
N PRO A 33 -3.22 -10.43 -3.66
CA PRO A 33 -3.71 -9.46 -4.63
C PRO A 33 -5.15 -9.10 -4.26
N TYR A 34 -5.47 -7.83 -4.08
CA TYR A 34 -6.75 -7.37 -3.54
C TYR A 34 -7.50 -6.42 -4.48
N GLY A 35 -7.08 -6.36 -5.75
CA GLY A 35 -7.65 -5.49 -6.77
C GLY A 35 -7.43 -4.02 -6.39
N GLN A 36 -8.43 -3.17 -6.57
CA GLN A 36 -8.37 -1.74 -6.24
C GLN A 36 -8.79 -1.41 -4.80
N ASP A 37 -9.22 -2.40 -4.02
CA ASP A 37 -9.67 -2.20 -2.64
C ASP A 37 -8.50 -2.11 -1.67
N VAL A 38 -8.70 -1.41 -0.55
CA VAL A 38 -7.75 -1.35 0.56
C VAL A 38 -8.01 -2.48 1.54
N LEU A 39 -6.99 -3.28 1.85
CA LEU A 39 -7.08 -4.36 2.84
C LEU A 39 -6.77 -3.83 4.24
N SER A 40 -7.74 -3.93 5.16
CA SER A 40 -7.51 -3.61 6.57
C SER A 40 -6.77 -4.73 7.29
N TYR A 41 -6.07 -4.37 8.38
CA TYR A 41 -5.44 -5.34 9.26
C TYR A 41 -6.45 -6.33 9.83
N GLU A 42 -7.62 -5.87 10.28
CA GLU A 42 -8.67 -6.72 10.86
C GLU A 42 -9.11 -7.80 9.87
N ARG A 43 -9.32 -7.43 8.60
CA ARG A 43 -9.72 -8.38 7.56
C ARG A 43 -8.59 -9.34 7.20
N ALA A 44 -7.35 -8.85 7.15
CA ALA A 44 -6.18 -9.68 6.93
C ALA A 44 -5.96 -10.69 8.07
N ALA A 45 -6.28 -10.32 9.32
CA ALA A 45 -6.18 -11.20 10.47
C ALA A 45 -7.33 -12.22 10.53
N GLU A 46 -8.57 -11.77 10.30
CA GLU A 46 -9.78 -12.62 10.28
C GLU A 46 -9.65 -13.77 9.26
N THR A 47 -9.11 -13.48 8.08
CA THR A 47 -8.97 -14.43 6.97
C THR A 47 -7.66 -15.21 7.02
N TYR A 48 -6.90 -15.13 8.12
CA TYR A 48 -5.61 -15.80 8.23
C TYR A 48 -5.75 -17.31 8.10
N SER A 49 -6.79 -17.91 8.66
CA SER A 49 -7.06 -19.36 8.54
C SER A 49 -7.94 -19.73 7.34
N GLY A 50 -8.12 -18.79 6.40
CA GLY A 50 -9.02 -18.93 5.26
C GLY A 50 -10.31 -18.10 5.42
N PRO A 51 -11.07 -17.91 4.34
CA PRO A 51 -10.80 -18.35 2.97
C PRO A 51 -9.67 -17.54 2.27
N ASP A 52 -9.24 -17.99 1.10
CA ASP A 52 -8.40 -17.16 0.21
C ASP A 52 -9.22 -15.97 -0.28
N ILE A 53 -8.66 -14.77 -0.13
CA ILE A 53 -9.28 -13.49 -0.51
C ILE A 53 -8.54 -12.82 -1.67
N GLY A 54 -7.57 -13.51 -2.28
CA GLY A 54 -6.85 -13.06 -3.45
C GLY A 54 -7.77 -12.91 -4.66
N LYS A 55 -7.62 -11.79 -5.37
CA LYS A 55 -8.33 -11.46 -6.61
C LYS A 55 -7.39 -11.60 -7.82
N PRO A 56 -7.93 -11.67 -9.04
CA PRO A 56 -7.11 -11.55 -10.25
C PRO A 56 -6.41 -10.20 -10.33
N ILE A 57 -5.24 -10.16 -10.97
CA ILE A 57 -4.61 -8.93 -11.46
C ILE A 57 -5.37 -8.48 -12.70
N VAL A 58 -5.72 -7.21 -12.78
CA VAL A 58 -6.43 -6.65 -13.92
C VAL A 58 -5.56 -5.56 -14.54
N ASN A 59 -5.10 -5.77 -15.77
CA ASN A 59 -4.23 -4.83 -16.47
C ASN A 59 -4.89 -3.45 -16.58
N ASN A 60 -4.08 -2.40 -16.55
CA ASN A 60 -4.50 -1.00 -16.63
C ASN A 60 -5.34 -0.52 -15.43
N LEU A 61 -5.56 -1.36 -14.42
CA LEU A 61 -6.02 -0.97 -13.09
C LEU A 61 -4.83 -0.98 -12.14
N ASN A 62 -4.88 -0.18 -11.08
CA ASN A 62 -3.88 -0.32 -10.02
C ASN A 62 -4.23 -1.49 -9.11
N ASN A 63 -3.43 -2.56 -9.18
CA ASN A 63 -3.65 -3.76 -8.39
C ASN A 63 -2.85 -3.67 -7.09
N ASN A 64 -3.59 -3.57 -5.99
CA ASN A 64 -3.05 -3.58 -4.64
C ASN A 64 -2.68 -5.00 -4.28
N ILE A 65 -1.43 -5.23 -3.92
CA ILE A 65 -0.94 -6.53 -3.49
C ILE A 65 -0.39 -6.39 -2.09
N TYR A 66 -1.01 -7.09 -1.15
CA TYR A 66 -0.57 -7.11 0.23
C TYR A 66 0.22 -8.38 0.51
N VAL A 67 1.19 -8.29 1.40
CA VAL A 67 1.81 -9.45 2.02
C VAL A 67 1.49 -9.42 3.51
N ARG A 68 1.12 -10.56 4.07
CA ARG A 68 1.01 -10.74 5.53
C ARG A 68 1.99 -11.80 6.00
N CYS A 69 2.32 -11.77 7.29
CA CYS A 69 3.14 -12.81 7.92
C CYS A 69 2.64 -13.08 9.34
N LYS A 70 3.17 -14.13 9.97
CA LYS A 70 3.00 -14.38 11.41
C LYS A 70 4.36 -14.51 12.07
N ASN A 71 4.54 -13.85 13.20
CA ASN A 71 5.70 -14.11 14.04
C ASN A 71 5.50 -15.46 14.74
N ILE A 72 6.34 -16.45 14.38
CA ILE A 72 6.35 -17.76 15.02
C ILE A 72 7.59 -17.99 15.89
N SER A 73 8.43 -16.96 16.06
CA SER A 73 9.51 -17.00 17.04
C SER A 73 9.00 -16.81 18.46
N ASN A 74 9.82 -17.15 19.44
CA ASN A 74 9.59 -16.89 20.87
C ASN A 74 9.91 -15.45 21.32
N GLU A 75 10.23 -14.55 20.39
CA GLU A 75 10.61 -13.17 20.68
C GLU A 75 9.73 -12.17 19.91
N THR A 76 9.72 -10.91 20.36
CA THR A 76 9.12 -9.83 19.55
C THR A 76 10.01 -9.54 18.35
N MET A 77 9.44 -9.56 17.15
CA MET A 77 10.17 -9.35 15.91
C MET A 77 9.80 -8.02 15.24
N ARG A 78 10.65 -7.61 14.31
CA ARG A 78 10.32 -6.61 13.27
C ARG A 78 10.72 -7.17 11.92
N GLY A 79 10.23 -6.60 10.82
CA GLY A 79 10.69 -7.01 9.50
C GLY A 79 10.04 -6.22 8.37
N ASN A 80 10.53 -6.48 7.17
CA ASN A 80 9.98 -5.95 5.93
C ASN A 80 9.95 -7.06 4.88
N VAL A 81 9.39 -6.76 3.72
CA VAL A 81 9.29 -7.71 2.61
C VAL A 81 9.65 -7.03 1.29
N ASN A 82 10.31 -7.79 0.44
CA ASN A 82 10.44 -7.48 -0.98
C ASN A 82 9.47 -8.36 -1.76
N LEU A 83 8.66 -7.76 -2.64
CA LEU A 83 7.76 -8.48 -3.52
C LEU A 83 8.31 -8.43 -4.95
N TYR A 84 8.22 -9.56 -5.63
CA TYR A 84 8.64 -9.70 -7.01
C TYR A 84 7.52 -10.36 -7.83
N TYR A 85 7.54 -10.14 -9.14
CA TYR A 85 6.81 -10.95 -10.10
C TYR A 85 7.78 -11.56 -11.11
N ALA A 86 7.38 -12.66 -11.73
CA ALA A 86 8.08 -13.24 -12.86
C ALA A 86 7.09 -13.88 -13.81
N ASN A 87 7.42 -13.92 -15.10
CA ASN A 87 6.72 -14.76 -16.06
C ASN A 87 6.71 -16.17 -15.48
N ALA A 88 5.53 -16.78 -15.44
CA ALA A 88 5.37 -18.14 -14.98
C ALA A 88 6.02 -19.06 -15.99
N SER A 89 7.27 -19.36 -15.67
CA SER A 89 7.97 -20.52 -16.14
C SER A 89 7.61 -21.67 -15.20
N LEU A 90 7.66 -22.90 -15.71
CA LEU A 90 7.73 -24.09 -14.84
C LEU A 90 8.98 -24.07 -13.93
N PHE A 91 9.85 -23.06 -14.10
CA PHE A 91 11.07 -22.83 -13.35
C PHE A 91 11.32 -21.33 -13.09
N LEU A 92 10.96 -20.85 -11.90
CA LEU A 92 11.02 -19.44 -11.44
C LEU A 92 12.41 -19.05 -10.91
N LEU A 93 13.39 -18.93 -11.80
CA LEU A 93 14.74 -18.53 -11.40
C LEU A 93 14.79 -17.07 -10.90
N PRO A 94 15.52 -16.77 -9.80
CA PRO A 94 15.63 -15.40 -9.28
C PRO A 94 16.14 -14.36 -10.27
N SER A 95 16.97 -14.77 -11.24
CA SER A 95 17.46 -13.89 -12.31
C SER A 95 16.36 -13.36 -13.24
N THR A 96 15.15 -13.93 -13.20
CA THR A 96 14.00 -13.50 -14.02
C THR A 96 12.97 -12.71 -13.21
N TRP A 97 13.24 -12.46 -11.93
CA TRP A 97 12.30 -11.77 -11.05
C TRP A 97 12.42 -10.26 -11.25
N VAL A 98 11.27 -9.61 -11.44
CA VAL A 98 11.15 -8.16 -11.48
C VAL A 98 10.57 -7.72 -10.14
N GLN A 99 11.29 -6.84 -9.46
CA GLN A 99 10.82 -6.30 -8.18
C GLN A 99 9.64 -5.37 -8.38
N ILE A 100 8.64 -5.48 -7.51
CA ILE A 100 7.58 -4.50 -7.34
C ILE A 100 8.04 -3.54 -6.24
N ASP A 101 8.44 -2.34 -6.65
CA ASP A 101 9.12 -1.37 -5.79
C ASP A 101 8.20 -0.26 -5.27
N ARG A 102 6.99 -0.11 -5.83
CA ARG A 102 6.04 0.93 -5.43
C ARG A 102 5.07 0.47 -4.34
N PRO A 103 4.74 1.33 -3.37
CA PRO A 103 5.31 2.66 -3.12
C PRO A 103 6.65 2.59 -2.36
N ASN A 104 7.02 1.44 -1.81
CA ASN A 104 8.27 1.24 -1.09
C ASN A 104 8.83 -0.17 -1.36
N PRO A 105 10.07 -0.30 -1.87
CA PRO A 105 10.67 -1.61 -2.18
C PRO A 105 10.96 -2.45 -0.93
N ASN A 106 11.10 -1.82 0.24
CA ASN A 106 11.37 -2.45 1.53
C ASN A 106 10.19 -2.22 2.48
N ASN A 107 9.03 -2.73 2.10
CA ASN A 107 7.76 -2.42 2.76
C ASN A 107 7.70 -3.04 4.17
N PRO A 108 7.63 -2.24 5.24
CA PRO A 108 7.67 -2.75 6.60
C PRO A 108 6.37 -3.49 6.94
N PHE A 109 6.51 -4.56 7.73
CA PHE A 109 5.37 -5.19 8.38
C PHE A 109 4.94 -4.36 9.59
N VAL A 110 3.63 -4.19 9.73
CA VAL A 110 3.01 -3.58 10.90
C VAL A 110 1.97 -4.51 11.50
N SER A 111 1.96 -4.60 12.83
CA SER A 111 0.91 -5.27 13.61
C SER A 111 -0.27 -4.32 13.81
N ARG A 112 -1.28 -4.76 14.56
CA ARG A 112 -2.44 -3.93 14.93
C ARG A 112 -2.00 -2.58 15.49
N PHE A 113 -2.67 -1.49 15.12
CA PHE A 113 -2.31 -0.11 15.50
C PHE A 113 -1.03 0.45 14.85
N GLY A 114 -0.49 -0.21 13.82
CA GLY A 114 0.62 0.32 13.02
C GLY A 114 2.01 0.16 13.67
N SER A 115 2.14 -0.70 14.68
CA SER A 115 3.43 -0.97 15.33
C SER A 115 4.31 -1.87 14.46
N THR A 116 5.57 -1.51 14.28
CA THR A 116 6.57 -2.39 13.62
C THR A 116 7.13 -3.47 14.56
N GLN A 117 6.71 -3.48 15.82
CA GLN A 117 7.00 -4.55 16.77
C GLN A 117 5.87 -5.57 16.71
N ILE A 118 6.21 -6.80 16.37
CA ILE A 118 5.30 -7.91 16.11
C ILE A 118 5.51 -8.92 17.23
N ALA A 119 4.58 -8.96 18.19
CA ALA A 119 4.65 -9.88 19.32
C ALA A 119 4.65 -11.35 18.85
N GLU A 120 5.11 -12.26 19.71
CA GLU A 120 5.01 -13.70 19.49
C GLU A 120 3.57 -14.09 19.12
N GLY A 121 3.42 -14.91 18.08
CA GLY A 121 2.13 -15.39 17.59
C GLY A 121 1.28 -14.35 16.86
N ALA A 122 1.68 -13.08 16.82
CA ALA A 122 0.93 -12.03 16.15
C ALA A 122 1.06 -12.08 14.62
N ILE A 123 -0.01 -11.66 13.96
CA ILE A 123 -0.03 -11.43 12.50
C ILE A 123 0.47 -10.00 12.25
N ALA A 124 1.16 -9.81 11.14
CA ALA A 124 1.48 -8.50 10.62
C ALA A 124 1.11 -8.41 9.14
N LEU A 125 0.79 -7.21 8.69
CA LEU A 125 0.47 -6.88 7.29
C LEU A 125 1.48 -5.83 6.82
N VAL A 126 1.83 -5.84 5.54
CA VAL A 126 2.58 -4.73 4.96
C VAL A 126 1.86 -3.41 5.18
N GLN A 127 2.64 -2.37 5.46
CA GLN A 127 2.09 -1.06 5.81
C GLN A 127 1.33 -0.41 4.64
N ALA A 128 1.85 -0.55 3.43
CA ALA A 128 1.21 -0.10 2.20
C ALA A 128 1.04 -1.29 1.24
N PRO A 129 0.08 -1.29 0.32
CA PRO A 129 0.06 -2.30 -0.74
C PRO A 129 1.24 -2.09 -1.69
N PHE A 130 1.77 -3.17 -2.23
CA PHE A 130 2.57 -3.13 -3.46
C PHE A 130 1.65 -2.86 -4.65
N LEU A 131 2.14 -2.07 -5.61
CA LEU A 131 1.33 -1.61 -6.75
C LEU A 131 1.81 -2.23 -8.05
N LEU A 132 0.88 -2.86 -8.77
CA LEU A 132 1.13 -3.41 -10.09
C LEU A 132 0.01 -2.99 -11.05
N ASN A 133 0.36 -2.23 -12.09
CA ASN A 133 -0.62 -1.71 -13.05
C ASN A 133 -0.66 -2.49 -14.37
N ARG A 134 0.39 -3.23 -14.70
CA ARG A 134 0.51 -3.90 -16.00
C ARG A 134 1.38 -5.15 -15.92
N LEU A 135 0.89 -6.19 -16.55
CA LEU A 135 1.61 -7.40 -16.92
C LEU A 135 1.49 -7.61 -18.44
N GLU A 136 2.44 -8.34 -19.02
CA GLU A 136 2.36 -8.74 -20.43
C GLU A 136 1.13 -9.64 -20.65
N GLU A 137 0.35 -9.38 -21.69
CA GLU A 137 -0.85 -10.17 -21.96
C GLU A 137 -0.49 -11.56 -22.51
N GLY A 138 -1.30 -12.57 -22.15
CA GLY A 138 -1.14 -13.93 -22.67
C GLY A 138 -0.04 -14.76 -21.98
N VAL A 139 0.58 -14.21 -20.95
CA VAL A 139 1.63 -14.87 -20.16
C VAL A 139 1.11 -15.17 -18.75
N HIS A 140 1.34 -16.36 -18.21
CA HIS A 140 1.02 -16.62 -16.80
C HIS A 140 2.10 -15.98 -15.91
N PHE A 141 1.79 -15.62 -14.66
CA PHE A 141 2.75 -14.95 -13.76
C PHE A 141 2.68 -15.55 -12.36
N CYS A 142 3.79 -15.40 -11.64
CA CYS A 142 3.88 -15.75 -10.23
C CYS A 142 4.39 -14.54 -9.45
N PHE A 143 3.85 -14.32 -8.26
CA PHE A 143 4.45 -13.46 -7.25
C PHE A 143 5.38 -14.25 -6.34
N ILE A 144 6.43 -13.57 -5.88
CA ILE A 144 7.39 -14.09 -4.92
C ILE A 144 7.56 -13.05 -3.81
N ALA A 145 7.28 -13.45 -2.57
CA ALA A 145 7.56 -12.64 -1.39
C ALA A 145 8.83 -13.14 -0.70
N VAL A 146 9.74 -12.22 -0.38
CA VAL A 146 10.95 -12.48 0.39
C VAL A 146 10.92 -11.63 1.65
N VAL A 147 10.71 -12.28 2.79
CA VAL A 147 10.61 -11.64 4.11
C VAL A 147 11.98 -11.53 4.75
N ASN A 148 12.28 -10.33 5.23
CA ASN A 148 13.53 -9.93 5.86
C ASN A 148 13.31 -9.79 7.37
N ASN A 149 13.70 -10.82 8.12
CA ASN A 149 13.65 -10.78 9.59
C ASN A 149 14.53 -9.67 10.14
N ASN A 150 14.00 -8.92 11.11
CA ASN A 150 14.68 -7.79 11.74
C ASN A 150 15.19 -6.74 10.74
N ASN A 151 14.53 -6.63 9.58
CA ASN A 151 14.93 -5.79 8.45
C ASN A 151 16.33 -6.14 7.89
N VAL A 152 16.83 -7.35 8.16
CA VAL A 152 18.08 -7.87 7.59
C VAL A 152 17.75 -8.49 6.24
N PRO A 153 18.29 -7.97 5.12
CA PRO A 153 18.04 -8.51 3.79
C PRO A 153 18.35 -10.00 3.71
N PHE A 154 17.39 -10.77 3.21
CA PHE A 154 17.52 -12.20 3.03
C PHE A 154 18.22 -12.50 1.70
N GLY A 155 19.24 -13.34 1.74
CA GLY A 155 20.02 -13.70 0.56
C GLY A 155 19.25 -14.61 -0.38
N VAL A 156 18.87 -14.09 -1.55
CA VAL A 156 18.31 -14.90 -2.65
C VAL A 156 19.45 -15.37 -3.57
N PRO A 157 19.65 -16.69 -3.76
CA PRO A 157 20.65 -17.21 -4.67
C PRO A 157 20.41 -16.73 -6.11
N GLN A 158 21.44 -16.24 -6.79
CA GLN A 158 21.32 -15.80 -8.19
C GLN A 158 21.10 -16.97 -9.16
N ARG A 159 21.48 -18.19 -8.74
CA ARG A 159 21.37 -19.43 -9.52
C ARG A 159 21.17 -20.62 -8.59
N PHE A 160 20.63 -21.70 -9.15
CA PHE A 160 20.52 -23.01 -8.50
C PHE A 160 21.19 -24.06 -9.37
N ASP A 161 21.91 -24.99 -8.73
CA ASP A 161 22.65 -26.04 -9.45
C ASP A 161 21.71 -27.11 -10.03
N SER A 162 20.49 -27.23 -9.50
CA SER A 162 19.44 -28.10 -10.03
C SER A 162 18.02 -27.62 -9.68
N ASN A 163 17.00 -28.15 -10.37
CA ASN A 163 15.60 -27.91 -10.04
C ASN A 163 15.24 -28.39 -8.62
N ALA A 164 15.87 -29.49 -8.18
CA ALA A 164 15.69 -30.01 -6.83
C ALA A 164 16.25 -29.03 -5.79
N ASP A 165 17.36 -28.35 -6.09
CA ASP A 165 17.95 -27.36 -5.19
C ASP A 165 17.11 -26.09 -5.11
N PHE A 166 16.50 -25.65 -6.21
CA PHE A 166 15.50 -24.57 -6.19
C PHE A 166 14.29 -24.93 -5.31
N VAL A 167 13.66 -26.08 -5.54
CA VAL A 167 12.49 -26.51 -4.77
C VAL A 167 12.84 -26.71 -3.29
N LYS A 168 14.00 -27.30 -3.00
CA LYS A 168 14.52 -27.39 -1.62
C LYS A 168 14.70 -26.00 -1.03
N TRP A 169 15.33 -25.07 -1.75
CA TRP A 169 15.53 -23.73 -1.22
C TRP A 169 14.19 -23.05 -0.88
N VAL A 170 13.19 -23.08 -1.75
CA VAL A 170 11.87 -22.51 -1.43
C VAL A 170 11.25 -23.17 -0.20
N ARG A 171 11.29 -24.51 -0.12
CA ARG A 171 10.68 -25.26 0.98
C ARG A 171 11.45 -25.15 2.31
N TYR A 172 12.74 -24.85 2.27
CA TYR A 172 13.57 -24.76 3.48
C TYR A 172 13.68 -23.34 4.05
N HIS A 173 13.06 -22.35 3.38
CA HIS A 173 13.05 -20.96 3.83
C HIS A 173 11.62 -20.46 3.99
N PRO A 174 10.98 -20.65 5.16
CA PRO A 174 9.59 -20.22 5.41
C PRO A 174 9.39 -18.69 5.44
N ASN A 175 10.45 -17.91 5.23
CA ASN A 175 10.38 -16.49 4.91
C ASN A 175 10.31 -16.20 3.40
N VAL A 176 10.19 -17.23 2.56
CA VAL A 176 9.97 -17.11 1.11
C VAL A 176 8.65 -17.81 0.74
N ALA A 177 7.83 -17.13 -0.04
CA ALA A 177 6.55 -17.67 -0.51
C ALA A 177 6.32 -17.35 -1.98
N GLN A 178 5.58 -18.21 -2.68
CA GLN A 178 5.21 -18.02 -4.08
C GLN A 178 3.70 -18.17 -4.28
N ARG A 179 3.16 -17.36 -5.19
CA ARG A 179 1.74 -17.41 -5.55
C ARG A 179 1.56 -17.27 -7.05
N ASN A 180 0.94 -18.27 -7.67
CA ASN A 180 0.43 -18.14 -9.03
C ASN A 180 -0.71 -17.11 -9.06
N ILE A 181 -0.72 -16.27 -10.08
CA ILE A 181 -1.76 -15.26 -10.26
C ILE A 181 -2.53 -15.46 -11.56
N GLU A 182 -3.83 -15.20 -11.49
CA GLU A 182 -4.65 -14.96 -12.65
C GLU A 182 -4.47 -13.49 -13.05
N HIS A 183 -4.28 -13.21 -14.33
CA HIS A 183 -4.35 -11.85 -14.86
C HIS A 183 -5.45 -11.76 -15.91
N ARG A 184 -6.09 -10.59 -16.00
CA ARG A 184 -7.14 -10.28 -16.96
C ARG A 184 -6.81 -8.99 -17.69
N PRO A 185 -7.21 -8.83 -18.96
CA PRO A 185 -7.23 -7.53 -19.60
C PRO A 185 -8.09 -6.57 -18.77
N GLY A 186 -7.72 -5.31 -18.71
CA GLY A 186 -8.54 -4.30 -18.06
C GLY A 186 -8.49 -2.95 -18.75
N SER A 187 -9.31 -2.05 -18.24
CA SER A 187 -9.51 -0.69 -18.73
C SER A 187 -8.96 0.27 -17.70
N ASN A 188 -8.19 1.29 -18.09
CA ASN A 188 -7.82 2.40 -17.19
C ASN A 188 -9.00 3.38 -17.00
N ALA A 189 -10.24 2.88 -16.92
CA ALA A 189 -11.41 3.67 -16.56
C ALA A 189 -11.45 3.93 -15.05
N ASP A 190 -10.85 3.04 -14.26
CA ASP A 190 -10.72 3.12 -12.81
C ASP A 190 -9.24 3.08 -12.44
N ILE A 191 -8.71 4.09 -11.77
CA ILE A 191 -7.29 4.13 -11.37
C ILE A 191 -7.20 4.46 -9.89
N THR A 192 -6.47 3.66 -9.14
CA THR A 192 -6.13 3.98 -7.75
C THR A 192 -4.67 4.43 -7.68
N GLU A 193 -4.35 5.39 -6.85
CA GLU A 193 -3.00 5.88 -6.61
C GLU A 193 -2.74 5.99 -5.11
N TYR A 194 -1.48 5.81 -4.70
CA TYR A 194 -1.11 5.79 -3.29
C TYR A 194 -0.10 6.88 -2.98
N LEU A 195 -0.45 7.72 -2.02
CA LEU A 195 0.43 8.77 -1.53
C LEU A 195 0.66 8.61 -0.04
N THR A 196 1.92 8.72 0.37
CA THR A 196 2.28 8.74 1.78
C THR A 196 2.20 10.15 2.35
N PHE A 197 1.74 10.28 3.59
CA PHE A 197 1.59 11.56 4.28
C PHE A 197 1.93 11.45 5.77
N GLY A 198 2.13 12.57 6.45
CA GLY A 198 2.50 12.60 7.86
C GLY A 198 2.28 13.96 8.53
N ASN A 199 2.54 14.02 9.82
CA ASN A 199 2.37 15.20 10.66
C ASN A 199 3.56 15.30 11.62
N ALA A 200 4.44 16.26 11.37
CA ALA A 200 5.62 16.49 12.20
C ALA A 200 5.30 17.24 13.51
N ASN A 201 4.10 17.81 13.66
CA ASN A 201 3.75 18.56 14.85
C ASN A 201 3.63 17.67 16.09
N PRO A 202 3.94 18.20 17.28
CA PRO A 202 3.80 17.48 18.54
C PRO A 202 2.34 17.36 19.01
N ILE A 203 1.37 17.84 18.21
CA ILE A 203 -0.07 17.73 18.43
C ILE A 203 -0.76 17.21 17.17
N PRO A 204 -1.95 16.57 17.28
CA PRO A 204 -2.77 16.27 16.11
C PRO A 204 -3.11 17.57 15.36
N SER A 205 -3.02 17.53 14.03
CA SER A 205 -3.25 18.69 13.16
C SER A 205 -4.22 18.32 12.04
N ASN A 206 -4.96 19.30 11.54
CA ASN A 206 -5.90 19.12 10.44
C ASN A 206 -5.18 19.41 9.11
N PHE A 207 -5.40 18.55 8.14
CA PHE A 207 -4.81 18.66 6.82
C PHE A 207 -5.88 18.69 5.75
N LEU A 208 -5.57 19.39 4.66
CA LEU A 208 -6.35 19.45 3.45
C LEU A 208 -5.56 18.76 2.33
N PHE A 209 -6.18 17.76 1.71
CA PHE A 209 -5.71 17.14 0.48
C PHE A 209 -6.53 17.72 -0.67
N THR A 210 -5.85 18.25 -1.67
CA THR A 210 -6.51 18.68 -2.91
C THR A 210 -6.03 17.81 -4.07
N VAL A 211 -6.94 17.57 -5.01
CA VAL A 211 -6.64 16.89 -6.27
C VAL A 211 -7.18 17.75 -7.40
N THR A 212 -6.33 18.10 -8.37
CA THR A 212 -6.74 18.74 -9.63
C THR A 212 -6.53 17.77 -10.78
N GLY A 213 -7.58 17.46 -11.52
CA GLY A 213 -7.54 16.64 -12.72
C GLY A 213 -7.36 17.46 -13.99
N TYR A 214 -6.48 16.99 -14.87
CA TYR A 214 -6.22 17.60 -16.17
C TYR A 214 -6.49 16.60 -17.28
N ASN A 215 -7.13 17.06 -18.37
CA ASN A 215 -7.57 16.21 -19.50
C ASN A 215 -8.42 15.00 -19.09
N ILE A 216 -9.14 15.11 -17.96
CA ILE A 216 -10.06 14.09 -17.48
C ILE A 216 -11.46 14.30 -18.06
N PRO A 217 -12.26 13.23 -18.24
CA PRO A 217 -13.66 13.38 -18.59
C PRO A 217 -14.43 14.22 -17.56
N PRO A 218 -15.38 15.07 -17.98
CA PRO A 218 -16.30 15.73 -17.06
C PRO A 218 -16.99 14.70 -16.16
N GLN A 219 -17.30 15.07 -14.92
CA GLN A 219 -17.94 14.18 -13.95
C GLN A 219 -17.13 12.92 -13.59
N THR A 220 -15.80 12.95 -13.76
CA THR A 220 -14.93 11.94 -13.17
C THR A 220 -15.20 11.84 -11.66
N HIS A 221 -15.35 10.62 -11.15
CA HIS A 221 -15.52 10.37 -9.73
C HIS A 221 -14.16 10.24 -9.05
N TRP A 222 -14.07 10.65 -7.78
CA TRP A 222 -12.90 10.45 -6.94
C TRP A 222 -13.29 9.81 -5.61
N LYS A 223 -12.35 9.07 -5.02
CA LYS A 223 -12.46 8.48 -3.67
C LYS A 223 -11.11 8.61 -2.98
N ALA A 224 -11.10 8.90 -1.69
CA ALA A 224 -9.91 8.89 -0.84
C ALA A 224 -10.14 7.93 0.33
N GLN A 225 -9.19 7.05 0.63
CA GLN A 225 -9.30 6.08 1.72
C GLN A 225 -7.98 5.88 2.47
N CYS A 226 -8.03 5.88 3.80
CA CYS A 226 -6.89 5.53 4.64
C CYS A 226 -7.36 4.60 5.76
N THR A 227 -6.83 3.39 5.81
CA THR A 227 -7.19 2.39 6.83
C THR A 227 -6.21 2.33 7.99
N ASP A 228 -5.33 3.33 8.14
CA ASP A 228 -4.35 3.35 9.21
C ASP A 228 -5.06 3.49 10.56
N SER A 229 -4.98 2.44 11.37
CA SER A 229 -5.61 2.35 12.69
C SER A 229 -5.14 3.40 13.71
N ARG A 230 -4.08 4.15 13.42
CA ARG A 230 -3.63 5.29 14.26
C ARG A 230 -4.51 6.52 14.10
N LEU A 231 -5.35 6.58 13.05
CA LEU A 231 -6.26 7.71 12.83
C LEU A 231 -7.26 7.87 14.00
N PRO A 232 -7.51 9.09 14.51
CA PRO A 232 -8.35 9.30 15.70
C PRO A 232 -9.81 8.83 15.55
N GLY A 233 -10.32 8.71 14.32
CA GLY A 233 -11.66 8.21 14.00
C GLY A 233 -11.70 6.80 13.41
N GLY A 234 -10.58 6.08 13.38
CA GLY A 234 -10.45 4.82 12.65
C GLY A 234 -10.28 5.03 11.14
N ALA A 235 -10.73 4.06 10.33
CA ALA A 235 -10.56 4.11 8.88
C ALA A 235 -11.28 5.33 8.27
N PHE A 236 -10.54 6.11 7.49
CA PHE A 236 -11.02 7.27 6.76
C PHE A 236 -11.49 6.89 5.36
N LYS A 237 -12.63 7.46 4.94
CA LYS A 237 -13.19 7.34 3.59
C LYS A 237 -13.88 8.64 3.20
N ASP A 238 -13.57 9.14 2.02
CA ASP A 238 -14.29 10.24 1.39
C ASP A 238 -14.43 10.00 -0.11
N HIS A 239 -15.39 10.64 -0.75
CA HIS A 239 -15.64 10.50 -2.18
C HIS A 239 -16.49 11.63 -2.74
N GLY A 240 -16.40 11.82 -4.05
CA GLY A 240 -17.25 12.76 -4.75
C GLY A 240 -17.07 12.70 -6.26
N THR A 241 -17.48 13.76 -6.90
CA THR A 241 -17.27 14.00 -8.34
C THR A 241 -16.46 15.28 -8.48
N PHE A 242 -15.53 15.33 -9.42
CA PHE A 242 -14.77 16.55 -9.68
C PHE A 242 -15.72 17.71 -10.03
N SER A 243 -15.41 18.89 -9.48
CA SER A 243 -16.13 20.12 -9.75
C SER A 243 -16.01 20.56 -11.22
N SER A 244 -16.68 21.63 -11.61
CA SER A 244 -16.46 22.28 -12.92
C SER A 244 -15.03 22.82 -13.09
N SER A 245 -14.31 23.09 -12.00
CA SER A 245 -12.87 23.44 -12.00
C SER A 245 -11.96 22.20 -12.02
N ASN A 246 -12.51 21.00 -12.24
CA ASN A 246 -11.80 19.72 -12.18
C ASN A 246 -10.97 19.55 -10.90
N THR A 247 -11.42 20.11 -9.78
CA THR A 247 -10.71 20.00 -8.51
C THR A 247 -11.60 19.38 -7.43
N ALA A 248 -10.98 18.62 -6.54
CA ALA A 248 -11.58 17.96 -5.40
C ALA A 248 -10.75 18.23 -4.13
N ALA A 249 -11.40 18.19 -2.97
CA ALA A 249 -10.77 18.47 -1.69
C ALA A 249 -11.30 17.50 -0.64
N THR A 250 -10.44 17.08 0.29
CA THR A 250 -10.84 16.32 1.46
C THR A 250 -9.99 16.66 2.68
N TYR A 251 -10.58 16.53 3.86
CA TYR A 251 -9.97 16.93 5.13
C TYR A 251 -9.72 15.72 6.02
N LEU A 252 -8.57 15.71 6.70
CA LEU A 252 -8.21 14.65 7.64
C LEU A 252 -7.40 15.20 8.81
N THR A 253 -7.80 14.83 10.03
CA THR A 253 -6.97 15.04 11.23
C THR A 253 -5.93 13.93 11.32
N VAL A 254 -4.65 14.31 11.29
CA VAL A 254 -3.52 13.36 11.36
C VAL A 254 -2.91 13.40 12.77
N PRO A 255 -2.65 12.25 13.43
CA PRO A 255 -2.02 12.20 14.75
C PRO A 255 -0.67 12.91 14.79
N LYS A 256 -0.24 13.32 15.98
CA LYS A 256 1.09 13.92 16.19
C LYS A 256 2.24 12.99 15.79
N ASN A 257 3.37 13.57 15.39
CA ASN A 257 4.64 12.88 15.13
C ASN A 257 4.59 11.72 14.12
N VAL A 258 3.65 11.73 13.17
CA VAL A 258 3.60 10.77 12.05
C VAL A 258 4.70 11.15 11.05
N GLY A 259 5.68 10.27 10.85
CA GLY A 259 6.89 10.57 10.07
C GLY A 259 8.07 11.07 10.90
N ASN A 260 7.89 11.33 12.20
CA ASN A 260 8.95 11.72 13.13
C ASN A 260 9.25 10.56 14.09
N GLY A 261 10.03 9.58 13.61
CA GLY A 261 10.33 8.34 14.34
C GLY A 261 9.19 7.30 14.31
N THR A 262 8.04 7.63 13.74
CA THR A 262 6.98 6.67 13.39
C THR A 262 6.77 6.63 11.87
N PRO A 263 6.36 5.49 11.29
CA PRO A 263 6.14 5.40 9.84
C PRO A 263 5.07 6.36 9.31
N LEU A 264 5.24 6.88 8.10
CA LEU A 264 4.24 7.69 7.38
C LEU A 264 2.93 6.93 7.20
N MET A 265 1.80 7.61 7.08
CA MET A 265 0.52 7.01 6.69
C MET A 265 0.41 6.92 5.16
N THR A 266 -0.50 6.10 4.65
CA THR A 266 -0.76 5.99 3.20
C THR A 266 -2.23 6.23 2.90
N MET A 267 -2.51 7.11 1.93
CA MET A 267 -3.84 7.38 1.39
C MET A 267 -3.98 6.73 0.02
N ALA A 268 -5.06 6.00 -0.20
CA ALA A 268 -5.47 5.49 -1.50
C ALA A 268 -6.45 6.48 -2.16
N PHE A 269 -6.11 7.01 -3.33
CA PHE A 269 -6.95 7.87 -4.14
C PHE A 269 -7.43 7.12 -5.37
N THR A 270 -8.74 6.90 -5.53
CA THR A 270 -9.31 6.22 -6.70
C THR A 270 -10.07 7.19 -7.59
N PHE A 271 -9.85 7.14 -8.89
CA PHE A 271 -10.52 7.93 -9.91
C PHE A 271 -11.24 7.03 -10.90
N SER A 272 -12.47 7.38 -11.25
CA SER A 272 -13.31 6.58 -12.14
C SER A 272 -13.95 7.46 -13.20
N THR A 273 -13.86 7.07 -14.47
CA THR A 273 -14.59 7.73 -15.56
C THR A 273 -16.09 7.43 -15.46
N PRO A 274 -16.97 8.40 -15.78
CA PRO A 274 -18.42 8.21 -15.61
C PRO A 274 -19.03 7.24 -16.63
N ASP A 275 -18.40 7.05 -17.79
CA ASP A 275 -18.89 6.19 -18.87
C ASP A 275 -18.13 4.85 -18.98
N GLY A 276 -17.24 4.57 -18.02
CA GLY A 276 -16.44 3.35 -17.97
C GLY A 276 -15.40 3.25 -19.10
N LYS A 277 -15.15 4.34 -19.84
CA LYS A 277 -14.10 4.37 -20.86
C LYS A 277 -12.74 4.66 -20.24
N PRO A 278 -11.66 4.15 -20.83
CA PRO A 278 -10.30 4.56 -20.57
C PRO A 278 -10.10 6.07 -20.34
N PHE A 279 -9.33 6.46 -19.32
CA PHE A 279 -8.76 7.81 -19.28
C PHE A 279 -7.89 8.04 -20.54
N SER A 280 -7.89 9.29 -21.02
CA SER A 280 -6.95 9.73 -22.07
C SER A 280 -5.50 9.50 -21.63
N PRO A 281 -4.58 9.08 -22.51
CA PRO A 281 -3.15 8.99 -22.18
C PRO A 281 -2.52 10.33 -21.73
N LEU A 282 -3.18 11.45 -22.06
CA LEU A 282 -2.79 12.80 -21.65
C LEU A 282 -3.40 13.23 -20.30
N ALA A 283 -4.22 12.38 -19.69
CA ALA A 283 -4.82 12.67 -18.39
C ALA A 283 -3.79 12.50 -17.27
N TYR A 284 -3.85 13.43 -16.31
CA TYR A 284 -3.00 13.39 -15.12
C TYR A 284 -3.71 14.11 -13.96
N PHE A 285 -3.27 13.80 -12.75
CA PHE A 285 -3.76 14.41 -11.52
C PHE A 285 -2.61 15.09 -10.77
N VAL A 286 -2.87 16.27 -10.22
CA VAL A 286 -1.95 16.98 -9.33
C VAL A 286 -2.52 16.92 -7.93
N PHE A 287 -1.74 16.44 -6.98
CA PHE A 287 -2.11 16.35 -5.58
C PHE A 287 -1.34 17.39 -4.81
N SER A 288 -2.02 18.17 -3.96
CA SER A 288 -1.35 19.06 -3.02
C SER A 288 -1.82 18.80 -1.60
N TYR A 289 -0.86 18.88 -0.68
CA TYR A 289 -1.03 18.55 0.74
C TYR A 289 -0.74 19.80 1.58
N TYR A 290 -1.76 20.23 2.34
CA TYR A 290 -1.72 21.43 3.15
C TYR A 290 -1.99 21.12 4.62
N GLN A 291 -1.36 21.87 5.52
CA GLN A 291 -1.76 21.95 6.91
C GLN A 291 -2.68 23.17 7.11
N ILE A 292 -3.77 22.98 7.86
CA ILE A 292 -4.58 24.08 8.41
C ILE A 292 -3.82 24.66 9.62
N PRO A 293 -3.56 25.98 9.65
CA PRO A 293 -2.79 26.61 10.73
C PRO A 293 -3.39 26.32 12.11
N SER A 294 -2.50 26.08 13.07
CA SER A 294 -2.83 25.94 14.47
C SER A 294 -3.45 27.23 15.01
N THR A 295 -4.36 27.10 15.95
CA THR A 295 -4.88 28.22 16.73
C THR A 295 -4.05 28.42 17.99
N ALA A 296 -4.05 29.64 18.55
CA ALA A 296 -3.37 29.91 19.82
C ALA A 296 -3.90 29.04 20.97
N ALA A 297 -5.15 28.58 20.90
CA ALA A 297 -5.72 27.63 21.86
C ALA A 297 -5.14 26.22 21.73
N GLN A 298 -4.68 25.82 20.54
CA GLN A 298 -4.05 24.52 20.30
C GLN A 298 -2.56 24.54 20.69
N SER A 299 -1.82 25.57 20.26
CA SER A 299 -0.41 25.75 20.63
C SER A 299 0.08 27.16 20.24
N PRO A 300 0.31 28.07 21.21
CA PRO A 300 0.90 29.38 20.93
C PRO A 300 2.28 29.29 20.25
N GLU A 301 3.10 28.30 20.65
CA GLU A 301 4.43 28.08 20.08
C GLU A 301 4.38 27.67 18.59
N LEU A 302 3.37 26.89 18.19
CA LEU A 302 3.20 26.56 16.78
C LEU A 302 2.68 27.75 15.99
N VAL A 303 1.77 28.56 16.53
CA VAL A 303 1.29 29.77 15.83
C VAL A 303 2.43 30.71 15.45
N GLU A 304 3.37 30.92 16.37
CA GLU A 304 4.55 31.75 16.12
C GLU A 304 5.45 31.17 15.01
N LYS A 305 5.64 29.85 14.98
CA LYS A 305 6.45 29.18 13.95
C LYS A 305 5.76 29.14 12.59
N GLU A 306 4.44 29.01 12.59
CA GLU A 306 3.62 28.87 11.39
C GLU A 306 3.38 30.23 10.71
N SER A 307 3.40 31.35 11.44
CA SER A 307 3.05 32.67 10.91
C SER A 307 3.85 33.08 9.67
N ASP A 308 5.10 32.65 9.58
CA ASP A 308 6.01 33.01 8.49
C ASP A 308 5.80 32.18 7.21
N VAL A 309 5.05 31.09 7.29
CA VAL A 309 4.83 30.13 6.19
C VAL A 309 3.36 30.00 5.79
N ILE A 310 2.46 30.75 6.44
CA ILE A 310 1.05 30.82 6.06
C ILE A 310 0.92 31.59 4.74
N GLY A 311 0.35 30.92 3.74
CA GLY A 311 -0.05 31.51 2.47
C GLY A 311 -1.56 31.55 2.29
N GLN A 312 -2.02 32.33 1.31
CA GLN A 312 -3.42 32.34 0.86
C GLN A 312 -3.55 31.47 -0.38
N TYR A 313 -4.31 30.39 -0.27
CA TYR A 313 -4.49 29.43 -1.37
C TYR A 313 -5.95 29.36 -1.77
N ARG A 314 -6.18 29.28 -3.08
CA ARG A 314 -7.51 29.02 -3.63
C ARG A 314 -7.73 27.53 -3.64
N VAL A 315 -8.72 27.05 -2.89
CA VAL A 315 -9.04 25.64 -2.75
C VAL A 315 -10.51 25.38 -3.05
N PRO A 316 -10.89 24.17 -3.51
CA PRO A 316 -12.30 23.85 -3.72
C PRO A 316 -13.07 23.96 -2.42
N ALA A 317 -14.28 24.51 -2.47
CA ALA A 317 -15.15 24.49 -1.31
C ALA A 317 -15.53 23.04 -0.95
N ALA A 318 -15.51 22.72 0.34
CA ALA A 318 -15.79 21.39 0.87
C ALA A 318 -17.13 20.78 0.41
N ASN A 319 -18.11 21.61 0.02
CA ASN A 319 -19.46 21.21 -0.36
C ASN A 319 -19.74 21.34 -1.87
N GLY A 320 -18.71 21.36 -2.73
CA GLY A 320 -18.89 21.51 -4.18
C GLY A 320 -19.34 22.91 -4.62
N GLY A 321 -19.13 23.92 -3.76
CA GLY A 321 -19.32 25.33 -4.08
C GLY A 321 -18.16 25.91 -4.89
N ALA A 322 -18.21 27.22 -5.18
CA ALA A 322 -17.10 27.92 -5.81
C ALA A 322 -15.83 27.85 -4.95
N ASP A 323 -14.66 27.85 -5.59
CA ASP A 323 -13.39 27.85 -4.88
C ASP A 323 -13.32 29.00 -3.86
N GLU A 324 -12.73 28.73 -2.70
CA GLU A 324 -12.57 29.69 -1.61
C GLU A 324 -11.10 29.95 -1.31
N MET A 325 -10.81 31.16 -0.80
CA MET A 325 -9.48 31.50 -0.32
C MET A 325 -9.34 31.03 1.13
N GLN A 326 -8.34 30.21 1.41
CA GLN A 326 -8.02 29.74 2.77
C GLN A 326 -6.56 30.06 3.13
N SER A 327 -6.34 30.41 4.39
CA SER A 327 -5.01 30.52 5.00
C SER A 327 -4.48 29.12 5.30
N LEU A 328 -3.43 28.68 4.59
CA LEU A 328 -2.88 27.32 4.70
C LEU A 328 -1.35 27.33 4.71
N ILE A 329 -0.76 26.21 5.10
CA ILE A 329 0.68 25.94 4.96
C ILE A 329 0.84 24.82 3.93
N GLU A 330 1.47 25.10 2.80
CA GLU A 330 1.73 24.09 1.76
C GLU A 330 2.92 23.23 2.14
N LEU A 331 2.73 21.90 2.15
CA LEU A 331 3.75 20.94 2.57
C LEU A 331 4.34 20.15 1.41
N GLY A 332 3.59 19.99 0.32
CA GLY A 332 4.07 19.29 -0.85
C GLY A 332 3.02 19.15 -1.94
N SER A 333 3.50 18.89 -3.15
CA SER A 333 2.68 18.60 -4.32
C SER A 333 3.32 17.50 -5.16
N VAL A 334 2.50 16.69 -5.84
CA VAL A 334 2.96 15.62 -6.73
C VAL A 334 2.04 15.47 -7.95
N ASP A 335 2.67 15.31 -9.11
CA ASP A 335 2.01 15.03 -10.37
C ASP A 335 1.96 13.52 -10.63
N LEU A 336 0.77 12.97 -10.83
CA LEU A 336 0.55 11.58 -11.21
C LEU A 336 0.04 11.50 -12.65
N ARG A 337 0.93 11.05 -13.54
CA ARG A 337 0.59 10.78 -14.95
C ARG A 337 0.04 9.37 -15.08
N LEU A 338 -1.06 9.25 -15.82
CA LEU A 338 -1.77 7.98 -16.03
C LEU A 338 -1.17 7.14 -17.17
N SER A 339 -0.01 7.56 -17.70
CA SER A 339 0.75 6.91 -18.79
C SER A 339 2.23 6.71 -18.47
#